data_AF-X0T3Q2-F1
#
_entry.id   AF-X0T3Q2-F1
#
_cell.length_a   1.000
_cell.length_b   1.000
_cell.length_c   1.000
_cell.angle_alpha   90.00
_cell.angle_beta   90.00
_cell.angle_gamma   90.00
#
_symmetry.space_group_name_H-M   'P 1'
#
loop_
_entity.id
_entity.type
_entity.pdbx_description
1 polymer ?
#
loop_
_entity_poly.entity_id
_entity_poly.type
_entity_poly.pdbx_seq_one_letter_code
_entity_poly.pdbx_strand_id
1 'polypeptide(L)'
;RPEFALRELRIYIMRDPMLRTRFQEARDISSEYSHDRLIKEAKGGDGEIPDEVQRSALVVKTMMWQIEKMSPERYGPRQQVDVTHTYDISKAMERAQLRLEQSRAEKVINGEFREET
;
A
#
# COMPACT_ATOMS: atom_id res chain seq x y z
N ARG A 1 -35.67 -19.80 6.39
CA ARG A 1 -34.45 -19.04 6.77
C ARG A 1 -33.60 -18.86 5.51
N PRO A 2 -33.14 -17.64 5.16
CA PRO A 2 -32.54 -17.33 3.86
C PRO A 2 -31.02 -17.58 3.78
N GLU A 3 -30.40 -18.23 4.77
CA GLU A 3 -28.95 -18.49 4.77
C GLU A 3 -28.48 -19.37 3.59
N PHE A 4 -29.38 -20.16 3.00
CA PHE A 4 -29.07 -21.03 1.86
C PHE A 4 -28.84 -20.26 0.53
N ALA A 5 -29.24 -18.98 0.43
CA ALA A 5 -29.14 -18.21 -0.81
C ALA A 5 -27.82 -17.44 -0.97
N LEU A 6 -27.21 -16.96 0.13
CA LEU A 6 -26.06 -16.05 0.05
C LEU A 6 -24.77 -16.78 -0.36
N ARG A 7 -24.56 -18.00 0.14
CA ARG A 7 -23.39 -18.80 -0.21
C ARG A 7 -23.40 -19.18 -1.69
N GLU A 8 -24.54 -19.67 -2.18
CA GLU A 8 -24.71 -20.07 -3.57
C GLU A 8 -24.64 -18.86 -4.51
N LEU A 9 -25.20 -17.70 -4.12
CA LEU A 9 -25.03 -16.45 -4.85
C LEU A 9 -23.57 -16.04 -4.95
N ARG A 10 -22.80 -16.15 -3.86
CA ARG A 10 -21.38 -15.82 -3.87
C ARG A 10 -20.59 -16.75 -4.79
N ILE A 11 -20.88 -18.05 -4.77
CA ILE A 11 -20.25 -19.02 -5.67
C ILE A 11 -20.60 -18.69 -7.12
N TYR A 12 -21.86 -18.36 -7.41
CA TYR A 12 -22.33 -17.98 -8.74
C TYR A 12 -21.60 -16.72 -9.27
N ILE A 13 -21.54 -15.66 -8.46
CA ILE A 13 -20.84 -14.41 -8.82
C ILE A 13 -19.36 -14.67 -9.06
N MET A 14 -18.71 -15.47 -8.21
CA MET A 14 -17.27 -15.72 -8.29
C MET A 14 -16.87 -16.65 -9.45
N ARG A 15 -17.83 -17.40 -10.03
CA ARG A 15 -17.60 -18.32 -11.14
C ARG A 15 -17.43 -17.59 -12.48
N ASP A 16 -18.10 -16.46 -12.67
CA ASP A 16 -18.03 -15.65 -13.89
C ASP A 16 -17.16 -14.40 -13.65
N PRO A 17 -16.04 -14.23 -14.38
CA PRO A 17 -15.18 -13.05 -14.27
C PRO A 17 -15.91 -11.73 -14.49
N MET A 18 -16.86 -11.65 -15.43
CA MET A 18 -17.60 -10.42 -15.70
C MET A 18 -18.54 -10.06 -14.54
N LEU A 19 -19.25 -11.05 -13.99
CA LEU A 19 -20.12 -10.84 -12.83
C LEU A 19 -19.30 -10.46 -11.59
N ARG A 20 -18.13 -11.08 -11.41
CA ARG A 20 -17.21 -10.73 -10.33
C ARG A 20 -16.76 -9.28 -10.41
N THR A 21 -16.40 -8.79 -11.60
CA THR A 21 -15.99 -7.39 -11.81
C THR A 21 -17.14 -6.44 -11.48
N ARG A 22 -18.34 -6.67 -12.03
CA ARG A 22 -19.53 -5.84 -11.72
C ARG A 22 -19.90 -5.87 -10.24
N PHE A 23 -19.74 -7.01 -9.59
CA PHE A 23 -19.97 -7.12 -8.16
C PHE A 23 -18.94 -6.32 -7.36
N GLN A 24 -17.67 -6.29 -7.79
CA GLN A 24 -16.66 -5.46 -7.15
C GLN A 24 -16.97 -3.96 -7.35
N GLU A 25 -17.34 -3.53 -8.55
CA GLU A 25 -17.79 -2.15 -8.81
C GLU A 25 -18.98 -1.77 -7.91
N ALA A 26 -19.97 -2.66 -7.78
CA ALA A 26 -21.11 -2.43 -6.89
C ALA A 26 -20.70 -2.33 -5.41
N ARG A 27 -19.70 -3.10 -4.96
CA ARG A 27 -19.14 -2.98 -3.61
C ARG A 27 -18.43 -1.64 -3.41
N ASP A 28 -17.71 -1.17 -4.41
CA ASP A 28 -17.02 0.11 -4.35
C ASP A 28 -18.03 1.27 -4.27
N ILE A 29 -19.07 1.27 -5.11
CA ILE A 29 -20.18 2.25 -5.04
C ILE A 29 -20.89 2.18 -3.68
N SER A 30 -21.16 0.97 -3.17
CA SER A 30 -21.77 0.79 -1.85
C SER A 30 -20.89 1.33 -0.72
N SER A 31 -19.57 1.31 -0.89
CA SER A 31 -18.63 1.86 0.09
C SER A 31 -18.65 3.39 0.09
N GLU A 32 -18.79 4.03 -1.07
CA GLU A 32 -18.96 5.49 -1.19
C GLU A 32 -20.26 5.96 -0.52
N TYR A 33 -21.38 5.29 -0.79
CA TYR A 33 -22.65 5.60 -0.13
C TYR A 33 -22.56 5.46 1.40
N SER A 34 -21.89 4.40 1.87
CA SER A 34 -21.71 4.15 3.30
C SER A 34 -20.82 5.20 3.96
N HIS A 35 -19.80 5.68 3.25
CA HIS A 35 -18.94 6.77 3.70
C HIS A 35 -19.76 8.08 3.89
N ASP A 36 -20.60 8.44 2.92
CA ASP A 36 -21.40 9.66 3.02
C ASP A 36 -22.40 9.59 4.18
N ARG A 37 -23.02 8.42 4.35
CA ARG A 37 -23.90 8.18 5.49
C ARG A 37 -23.15 8.25 6.81
N LEU A 38 -21.92 7.73 6.90
CA LEU A 38 -21.11 7.79 8.12
C LEU A 38 -20.92 9.24 8.59
N ILE A 39 -20.68 10.18 7.67
CA ILE A 39 -20.55 11.61 8.01
C ILE A 39 -21.86 12.16 8.60
N LYS A 40 -23.01 11.75 8.06
CA LYS A 40 -24.33 12.14 8.58
C LYS A 40 -24.55 11.58 10.00
N GLU A 41 -24.29 10.30 10.22
CA GLU A 41 -24.45 9.65 11.53
C GLU A 41 -23.49 10.24 12.57
N ALA A 42 -22.25 10.56 12.17
CA ALA A 42 -21.27 11.19 13.06
C ALA A 42 -21.67 12.61 13.49
N LYS A 43 -22.42 13.34 12.66
CA LYS A 43 -22.97 14.68 12.98
C LYS A 43 -24.28 14.62 13.78
N GLY A 44 -24.76 13.43 14.14
CA GLY A 44 -26.01 13.26 14.87
C GLY A 44 -27.27 13.32 14.01
N GLY A 45 -27.17 13.02 12.72
CA GLY A 45 -28.32 13.07 11.82
C GLY A 45 -28.68 14.50 11.43
N ASP A 46 -29.80 15.01 11.95
CA ASP A 46 -30.41 16.28 11.53
C ASP A 46 -29.88 17.51 12.30
N GLY A 47 -28.69 17.40 12.90
CA GLY A 47 -27.96 18.54 13.48
C GLY A 47 -28.02 18.65 15.01
N GLU A 48 -28.58 17.66 15.71
CA GLU A 48 -28.52 17.57 17.17
C GLU A 48 -27.45 16.57 17.60
N ILE A 49 -26.60 16.95 18.56
CA ILE A 49 -25.64 16.02 19.16
C ILE A 49 -26.45 14.94 19.89
N PRO A 50 -26.31 13.65 19.55
CA PRO A 50 -27.16 12.61 20.14
C PRO A 50 -26.94 12.51 21.64
N ASP A 51 -28.03 12.49 22.43
CA ASP A 51 -27.97 12.16 23.86
C ASP A 51 -27.28 10.80 24.09
N GLU A 52 -27.34 9.91 23.09
CA GLU A 52 -26.70 8.60 23.07
C GLU A 52 -25.41 8.57 22.23
N VAL A 53 -24.44 9.43 22.55
CA VAL A 53 -23.10 9.47 21.90
C VAL A 53 -22.47 8.08 21.77
N GLN A 54 -22.67 7.20 22.75
CA GLN A 54 -22.14 5.83 22.75
C GLN A 54 -22.74 4.96 21.63
N ARG A 55 -24.04 5.09 21.34
CA ARG A 55 -24.69 4.36 20.25
C ARG A 55 -24.18 4.85 18.90
N SER A 56 -24.11 6.17 18.72
CA SER A 56 -23.59 6.76 17.48
C SER A 56 -22.11 6.40 17.25
N ALA A 57 -21.29 6.36 18.31
CA ALA A 57 -19.91 5.90 18.23
C ALA A 57 -19.80 4.44 17.77
N LEU A 58 -20.67 3.55 18.26
CA LEU A 58 -20.72 2.15 17.83
C LEU A 58 -21.11 2.04 16.35
N VAL A 59 -22.14 2.79 15.92
CA VAL A 59 -22.60 2.81 14.52
C VAL A 59 -21.47 3.30 13.60
N VAL A 60 -20.83 4.41 13.92
CA VAL A 60 -19.71 4.96 13.15
C VAL A 60 -18.58 3.94 13.07
N LYS A 61 -18.19 3.31 14.18
CA LYS A 61 -17.13 2.29 14.20
C LYS A 61 -17.47 1.08 13.32
N THR A 62 -18.70 0.60 13.35
CA THR A 62 -19.16 -0.50 12.49
C THR A 62 -19.11 -0.12 11.02
N MET A 63 -19.54 1.10 10.68
CA MET A 63 -19.51 1.60 9.31
C MET A 63 -18.07 1.76 8.81
N MET A 64 -17.15 2.29 9.63
CA MET A 64 -15.72 2.38 9.30
C MET A 64 -15.14 1.00 8.98
N TRP A 65 -15.41 0.00 9.83
CA TRP A 65 -14.97 -1.36 9.59
C TRP A 65 -15.53 -1.92 8.29
N GLN A 66 -16.81 -1.66 7.99
CA GLN A 66 -17.45 -2.16 6.78
C GLN A 66 -16.83 -1.55 5.50
N ILE A 67 -16.63 -0.23 5.45
CA ILE A 67 -16.02 0.43 4.29
C ILE A 67 -14.57 0.00 4.07
N GLU A 68 -13.81 -0.23 5.15
CA GLU A 68 -12.44 -0.76 5.10
C GLU A 68 -12.40 -2.13 4.43
N LYS A 69 -13.36 -3.02 4.74
CA LYS A 69 -13.42 -4.37 4.13
C LYS A 69 -14.03 -4.39 2.73
N MET A 70 -14.86 -3.41 2.38
CA MET A 70 -15.43 -3.31 1.04
C MET A 70 -14.43 -2.75 0.03
N SER A 71 -13.70 -1.69 0.40
CA SER A 71 -12.74 -1.02 -0.48
C SER A 71 -11.45 -0.66 0.30
N PRO A 72 -10.57 -1.65 0.57
CA PRO A 72 -9.36 -1.47 1.40
C PRO A 72 -8.32 -0.56 0.76
N GLU A 73 -8.24 -0.47 -0.57
CA GLU A 73 -7.30 0.44 -1.23
C GLU A 73 -7.65 1.92 -0.96
N ARG A 74 -8.96 2.21 -0.90
CA ARG A 74 -9.47 3.57 -0.67
C ARG A 74 -9.57 3.92 0.82
N TYR A 75 -10.08 3.01 1.64
CA TYR A 75 -10.43 3.27 3.05
C TYR A 75 -9.63 2.43 4.06
N GLY A 76 -8.69 1.61 3.58
CA GLY A 76 -7.82 0.81 4.44
C GLY A 76 -6.79 1.65 5.19
N PRO A 77 -6.22 1.09 6.27
CA PRO A 77 -5.13 1.74 6.98
C PRO A 77 -3.92 1.90 6.06
N ARG A 78 -3.38 3.12 5.98
CA ARG A 78 -2.16 3.44 5.23
C ARG A 78 -1.00 3.57 6.20
N GLN A 79 -0.02 2.69 6.08
CA GLN A 79 1.22 2.79 6.83
C GLN A 79 2.32 3.36 5.92
N GLN A 80 2.90 4.48 6.32
CA GLN A 80 4.11 4.99 5.68
C GLN A 80 5.29 4.19 6.22
N VAL A 81 5.98 3.47 5.34
CA VAL A 81 7.21 2.74 5.69
C VAL A 81 8.39 3.58 5.22
N ASP A 82 9.18 4.07 6.18
CA ASP A 82 10.44 4.76 5.87
C ASP A 82 11.54 3.71 5.70
N VAL A 83 12.02 3.55 4.46
CA VAL A 83 13.05 2.55 4.14
C VAL A 83 14.40 3.25 4.09
N THR A 84 15.05 3.33 5.25
CA THR A 84 16.45 3.77 5.34
C THR A 84 17.36 2.72 4.69
N HIS A 85 17.85 3.00 3.49
CA HIS A 85 18.82 2.14 2.82
C HIS A 85 20.24 2.53 3.23
N THR A 86 20.91 1.68 3.99
CA THR A 86 22.35 1.81 4.25
C THR A 86 23.10 1.04 3.17
N TYR A 87 23.70 1.75 2.22
CA TYR A 87 24.53 1.14 1.18
C TYR A 87 25.97 0.97 1.67
N ASP A 88 26.46 -0.28 1.71
CA ASP A 88 27.87 -0.56 1.94
C ASP A 88 28.67 -0.37 0.64
N ILE A 89 29.43 0.73 0.57
CA ILE A 89 30.28 1.09 -0.57
C ILE A 89 31.69 0.48 -0.48
N SER A 90 32.02 -0.26 0.58
CA SER A 90 33.40 -0.73 0.84
C SER A 90 33.94 -1.58 -0.30
N LYS A 91 33.14 -2.52 -0.83
CA LYS A 91 33.52 -3.38 -1.97
C LYS A 91 33.64 -2.60 -3.29
N ALA A 92 32.85 -1.55 -3.45
CA ALA A 92 32.94 -0.69 -4.64
C ALA A 92 34.23 0.14 -4.62
N MET A 93 34.62 0.61 -3.44
CA MET A 93 35.88 1.34 -3.21
C MET A 93 37.10 0.44 -3.39
N GLU A 94 37.09 -0.77 -2.86
CA GLU A 94 38.18 -1.74 -3.02
C GLU A 94 38.43 -2.07 -4.50
N ARG A 95 37.37 -2.31 -5.29
CA ARG A 95 37.48 -2.51 -6.74
C ARG A 95 37.96 -1.27 -7.49
N ALA A 96 37.61 -0.08 -7.01
CA ALA A 96 38.11 1.16 -7.60
C ALA A 96 39.62 1.34 -7.34
N GLN A 97 40.10 1.01 -6.14
CA GLN A 97 41.52 1.04 -5.80
C GLN A 97 42.33 0.05 -6.64
N LEU A 98 41.86 -1.19 -6.79
CA LEU A 98 42.48 -2.20 -7.66
C LEU A 98 42.64 -1.71 -9.11
N ARG A 99 41.61 -1.06 -9.67
CA ARG A 99 41.71 -0.47 -11.02
C ARG A 99 42.74 0.65 -11.10
N LEU A 100 42.85 1.46 -10.05
CA LEU A 100 43.77 2.59 -9.99
C LEU A 100 45.23 2.11 -9.84
N GLU A 101 45.46 1.06 -9.08
CA GLU A 101 46.75 0.40 -8.95
C GLU A 101 47.19 -0.26 -10.25
N GLN A 102 46.29 -0.98 -10.95
CA GLN A 102 46.57 -1.56 -12.26
C GLN A 102 46.93 -0.49 -13.30
N SER A 103 46.20 0.64 -13.32
CA SER A 103 46.48 1.77 -14.21
C SER A 103 47.83 2.45 -13.90
N ARG A 104 48.23 2.53 -12.62
CA ARG A 104 49.58 2.99 -12.24
C ARG A 104 50.65 2.00 -12.67
N ALA A 105 50.39 0.70 -12.48
CA ALA A 105 51.10 -0.45 -13.02
C ALA A 105 51.59 -0.25 -14.46
N GLU A 106 50.61 -0.08 -15.33
CA GLU A 106 50.75 0.01 -16.78
C GLU A 106 51.51 1.26 -17.23
N LYS A 107 51.41 2.36 -16.46
CA LYS A 107 52.08 3.62 -16.77
C LYS A 107 53.58 3.60 -16.48
N VAL A 108 54.04 2.78 -15.53
CA VAL A 108 55.47 2.67 -15.15
C VAL A 108 56.26 1.84 -16.18
N ILE A 109 55.63 0.87 -16.84
CA ILE A 109 56.28 0.02 -17.85
C ILE A 109 56.60 0.80 -19.14
N ASN A 110 55.87 1.89 -19.42
CA ASN A 110 56.10 2.76 -20.58
C ASN A 110 57.02 3.97 -20.30
N GLY A 111 57.62 4.06 -19.11
CA GLY A 111 58.59 5.08 -18.75
C GLY A 111 60.01 4.53 -18.80
N GLU A 112 60.63 4.51 -19.98
CA GLU A 112 62.04 4.17 -20.13
C GLU A 112 62.92 5.08 -19.24
N PHE A 113 63.60 4.48 -18.26
CA PHE A 113 64.76 5.09 -17.62
C PHE A 113 65.98 4.84 -18.49
N ARG A 114 66.52 5.89 -19.12
CA ARG A 114 67.86 5.87 -19.71
C ARG A 114 68.86 6.40 -18.68
N GLU A 115 69.70 5.52 -18.15
CA GLU A 115 71.00 5.90 -17.60
C GLU A 115 72.03 5.79 -18.74
N GLU A 116 72.65 6.91 -19.12
CA GLU A 116 73.89 6.90 -19.94
C GLU A 116 75.05 7.37 -19.05
N THR A 117 76.01 6.47 -18.89
CA THR A 117 77.39 6.65 -18.41
C THR A 117 78.21 7.58 -19.28
#